data_AF-A0A849YZ92-F1
#
_entry.id   AF-A0A849YZ92-F1
#
_cell.length_a   1.000
_cell.length_b   1.000
_cell.length_c   1.000
_cell.angle_alpha   90.00
_cell.angle_beta   90.00
_cell.angle_gamma   90.00
#
_symmetry.space_group_name_H-M   'P 1'
#
loop_
_entity.id
_entity.type
_entity.pdbx_description
1 polymer ?
#
loop_
_entity_poly.entity_id
_entity_poly.type
_entity_poly.pdbx_seq_one_letter_code
_entity_poly.pdbx_strand_id
1 'polypeptide(L)'
;DEAERLESLLGTDGTRELRAWIETWPFVAVAPSAGIAMMHAAPHAPIGSARDLERLSLTGESEDPNDLDGRSTMIALLWARTTSSDRARAFLRALDDRLTVAVYGHDVAHRGYAIDREPLLCVSTSFGCHDGDKLYLSWDLSMKAESARHVAEVGLLPLYPEAAPVHRV
;
A
#
# COMPACT_ATOMS: atom_id res chain seq x y z
N ASP A 1 -20.88 -6.64 9.83
CA ASP A 1 -19.50 -6.37 9.36
C ASP A 1 -19.14 -4.89 9.61
N GLU A 2 -17.86 -4.51 9.67
CA GLU A 2 -17.45 -3.10 9.89
C GLU A 2 -17.91 -2.20 8.74
N ALA A 3 -17.80 -2.69 7.49
CA ALA A 3 -18.29 -1.99 6.31
C ALA A 3 -19.81 -1.80 6.37
N GLU A 4 -20.56 -2.86 6.65
CA GLU A 4 -22.02 -2.80 6.82
C GLU A 4 -22.45 -1.81 7.91
N ARG A 5 -21.70 -1.75 9.03
CA ARG A 5 -21.96 -0.78 10.08
C ARG A 5 -21.73 0.66 9.62
N LEU A 6 -20.65 0.91 8.87
CA LEU A 6 -20.37 2.22 8.27
C LEU A 6 -21.48 2.64 7.29
N GLU A 7 -21.90 1.74 6.40
CA GLU A 7 -22.98 2.00 5.45
C GLU A 7 -24.32 2.30 6.16
N SER A 8 -24.63 1.56 7.23
CA SER A 8 -25.80 1.83 8.06
C SER A 8 -25.76 3.21 8.72
N LEU A 9 -24.59 3.71 9.12
CA LEU A 9 -24.43 5.03 9.72
C LEU A 9 -24.52 6.17 8.70
N LEU A 10 -24.04 5.94 7.48
CA LEU A 10 -24.04 6.93 6.39
C LEU A 10 -25.40 7.04 5.70
N GLY A 11 -26.23 6.00 5.78
CA GLY A 11 -27.46 5.88 5.01
C GLY A 11 -27.18 5.68 3.52
N THR A 12 -28.24 5.60 2.70
CA THR A 12 -28.14 5.25 1.28
C THR A 12 -27.34 6.26 0.47
N ASP A 13 -27.63 7.56 0.63
CA ASP A 13 -26.94 8.61 -0.11
C ASP A 13 -25.46 8.74 0.29
N GLY A 14 -25.17 8.75 1.59
CA GLY A 14 -23.79 8.79 2.08
C GLY A 14 -22.98 7.57 1.69
N THR A 15 -23.60 6.39 1.64
CA THR A 15 -22.95 5.16 1.14
C THR A 15 -22.61 5.28 -0.35
N ARG A 16 -23.54 5.80 -1.16
CA ARG A 16 -23.31 6.01 -2.59
C ARG A 16 -22.18 7.02 -2.84
N GLU A 17 -22.15 8.13 -2.10
CA GLU A 17 -21.08 9.13 -2.20
C GLU A 17 -19.73 8.57 -1.76
N LEU A 18 -19.69 7.80 -0.66
CA LEU A 18 -18.48 7.14 -0.19
C LEU A 18 -17.92 6.18 -1.24
N ARG A 19 -18.77 5.34 -1.84
CA ARG A 19 -18.37 4.39 -2.89
C ARG A 19 -17.81 5.13 -4.11
N ALA A 20 -18.55 6.12 -4.61
CA ALA A 20 -18.10 6.94 -5.73
C ALA A 20 -16.76 7.65 -5.45
N TRP A 21 -16.49 8.04 -4.20
CA TRP A 21 -15.20 8.61 -3.83
C TRP A 21 -14.08 7.56 -3.77
N ILE A 22 -14.30 6.41 -3.14
CA ILE A 22 -13.32 5.30 -3.09
C ILE A 22 -12.95 4.84 -4.50
N GLU A 23 -13.89 4.82 -5.42
CA GLU A 23 -13.67 4.48 -6.83
C GLU A 23 -12.65 5.36 -7.54
N THR A 24 -12.42 6.58 -7.05
CA THR A 24 -11.41 7.49 -7.61
C THR A 24 -9.99 7.22 -7.11
N TRP A 25 -9.82 6.33 -6.13
CA TRP A 25 -8.53 6.12 -5.48
C TRP A 25 -7.58 5.30 -6.37
N PRO A 26 -6.30 5.69 -6.42
CA PRO A 26 -5.30 4.89 -7.13
C PRO A 26 -4.96 3.62 -6.33
N PHE A 27 -4.70 2.52 -7.03
CA PHE A 27 -4.10 1.32 -6.42
C PHE A 27 -2.65 1.54 -5.99
N VAL A 28 -1.91 2.34 -6.76
CA VAL A 28 -0.49 2.62 -6.55
C VAL A 28 -0.22 4.10 -6.81
N ALA A 29 0.53 4.74 -5.91
CA ALA A 29 1.12 6.05 -6.12
C ALA A 29 2.63 5.89 -6.35
N VAL A 30 3.19 6.60 -7.34
CA VAL A 30 4.62 6.52 -7.67
C VAL A 30 5.29 7.87 -7.54
N ALA A 31 6.52 7.87 -7.01
CA ALA A 31 7.42 9.01 -6.95
C ALA A 31 8.75 8.62 -7.63
N PRO A 32 8.83 8.68 -8.98
CA PRO A 32 9.97 8.13 -9.70
C PRO A 32 11.32 8.79 -9.39
N SER A 33 11.34 10.11 -9.14
CA SER A 33 12.56 10.84 -8.72
C SER A 33 13.09 10.33 -7.38
N ALA A 34 12.17 9.96 -6.47
CA ALA A 34 12.49 9.36 -5.19
C ALA A 34 12.74 7.85 -5.27
N GLY A 35 12.41 7.20 -6.39
CA GLY A 35 12.49 5.74 -6.53
C GLY A 35 11.48 4.97 -5.69
N ILE A 36 10.36 5.58 -5.27
CA ILE A 36 9.39 4.97 -4.35
C ILE A 36 8.06 4.70 -5.04
N ALA A 37 7.51 3.50 -4.85
CA ALA A 37 6.11 3.20 -5.10
C ALA A 37 5.38 2.91 -3.78
N MET A 38 4.19 3.47 -3.61
CA MET A 38 3.34 3.36 -2.43
C MET A 38 2.03 2.66 -2.79
N MET A 39 1.61 1.68 -2.00
CA MET A 39 0.42 0.85 -2.27
C MET A 39 -0.15 0.26 -0.99
N HIS A 40 -1.36 -0.30 -1.05
CA HIS A 40 -2.01 -0.87 0.13
C HIS A 40 -1.34 -2.17 0.61
N ALA A 41 -1.27 -3.19 -0.26
CA ALA A 41 -0.69 -4.50 0.05
C ALA A 41 0.62 -4.75 -0.74
N ALA A 42 1.32 -5.85 -0.46
CA ALA A 42 2.60 -6.14 -1.11
C ALA A 42 2.46 -6.21 -2.65
N PRO A 43 3.50 -5.83 -3.43
CA PRO A 43 3.49 -5.85 -4.90
C PRO A 43 3.57 -7.28 -5.47
N HIS A 44 2.51 -8.05 -5.24
CA HIS A 44 2.40 -9.46 -5.64
C HIS A 44 1.71 -9.63 -6.99
N ALA A 45 0.86 -8.68 -7.37
CA ALA A 45 0.05 -8.78 -8.57
C ALA A 45 0.95 -8.84 -9.83
N PRO A 46 0.71 -9.76 -10.77
CA PRO A 46 1.44 -9.78 -12.03
C PRO A 46 0.94 -8.63 -12.91
N ILE A 47 1.81 -7.67 -13.22
CA ILE A 47 1.54 -6.59 -14.19
C ILE A 47 2.66 -6.51 -15.22
N GLY A 48 2.33 -6.18 -16.45
CA GLY A 48 3.27 -5.90 -17.53
C GLY A 48 3.55 -4.42 -17.69
N SER A 49 2.60 -3.55 -17.32
CA SER A 49 2.78 -2.09 -17.35
C SER A 49 1.85 -1.35 -16.38
N ALA A 50 2.11 -0.06 -16.14
CA ALA A 50 1.20 0.81 -15.40
C ALA A 50 -0.24 0.85 -15.97
N ARG A 51 -0.40 0.66 -17.29
CA ARG A 51 -1.74 0.61 -17.95
C ARG A 51 -2.60 -0.56 -17.48
N ASP A 52 -1.98 -1.62 -16.98
CA ASP A 52 -2.74 -2.75 -16.45
C ASP A 52 -3.48 -2.35 -15.17
N LEU A 53 -2.92 -1.43 -14.38
CA LEU A 53 -3.57 -0.88 -13.19
C LEU A 53 -4.65 0.14 -13.52
N GLU A 54 -4.44 0.97 -14.54
CA GLU A 54 -5.41 1.98 -14.99
C GLU A 54 -6.73 1.39 -15.50
N ARG A 55 -6.70 0.11 -15.91
CA ARG A 55 -7.88 -0.63 -16.40
C ARG A 55 -8.66 -1.32 -15.29
N LEU A 56 -8.10 -1.41 -14.08
CA LEU A 56 -8.78 -2.05 -12.95
C LEU A 56 -9.84 -1.12 -12.37
N SER A 57 -10.98 -1.69 -12.00
CA SER A 57 -12.02 -1.02 -11.23
C SER A 57 -12.03 -1.53 -9.80
N LEU A 58 -12.09 -0.61 -8.83
CA LEU A 58 -12.23 -0.94 -7.40
C LEU A 58 -13.62 -1.53 -7.05
N THR A 59 -14.64 -1.33 -7.89
CA THR A 59 -15.98 -1.90 -7.66
C THR A 59 -16.05 -3.37 -8.01
N GLY A 60 -15.06 -3.91 -8.74
CA GLY A 60 -15.12 -5.25 -9.30
C GLY A 60 -16.20 -5.41 -10.39
N GLU A 61 -16.88 -4.32 -10.78
CA GLU A 61 -17.72 -4.28 -11.97
C GLU A 61 -16.79 -4.21 -13.19
N SER A 62 -16.29 -5.37 -13.59
CA SER A 62 -15.75 -5.53 -14.93
C SER A 62 -16.91 -5.52 -15.92
N GLU A 63 -16.75 -4.84 -17.06
CA GLU A 63 -17.68 -4.97 -18.18
C GLU A 63 -17.76 -6.43 -18.68
N ASP A 64 -16.71 -7.22 -18.43
CA ASP A 64 -16.67 -8.66 -18.67
C ASP A 64 -16.75 -9.45 -17.34
N PRO A 65 -17.88 -10.10 -17.04
CA PRO A 65 -18.02 -10.96 -15.86
C PRO A 65 -17.08 -12.19 -15.86
N ASN A 66 -16.35 -12.45 -16.95
CA ASN A 66 -15.31 -13.48 -17.02
C ASN A 66 -13.88 -12.95 -16.84
N ASP A 67 -13.68 -11.67 -16.50
CA ASP A 67 -12.36 -11.10 -16.22
C ASP A 67 -11.81 -11.58 -14.85
N LEU A 68 -11.46 -12.87 -14.81
CA LEU A 68 -10.85 -13.51 -13.65
C LEU A 68 -9.45 -12.94 -13.36
N ASP A 69 -8.76 -12.45 -14.38
CA ASP A 69 -7.40 -11.93 -14.29
C ASP A 69 -7.37 -10.56 -13.62
N GLY A 70 -8.26 -9.64 -14.02
CA GLY A 70 -8.41 -8.33 -13.38
C GLY A 70 -8.84 -8.45 -11.91
N ARG A 71 -9.81 -9.32 -11.63
CA ARG A 71 -10.24 -9.60 -10.25
C ARG A 71 -9.12 -10.21 -9.40
N SER A 72 -8.35 -11.15 -9.94
CA SER A 72 -7.21 -11.76 -9.24
C SER A 72 -6.09 -10.74 -8.97
N THR A 73 -5.84 -9.85 -9.93
CA THR A 73 -4.88 -8.74 -9.81
C THR A 73 -5.30 -7.77 -8.70
N MET A 74 -6.56 -7.35 -8.70
CA MET A 74 -7.12 -6.50 -7.64
C MET A 74 -7.01 -7.15 -6.25
N ILE A 75 -7.36 -8.43 -6.14
CA ILE A 75 -7.22 -9.17 -4.88
C ILE A 75 -5.76 -9.18 -4.41
N ALA A 76 -4.81 -9.40 -5.32
CA ALA A 76 -3.40 -9.36 -4.97
C ALA A 76 -2.93 -7.97 -4.50
N LEU A 77 -3.38 -6.89 -5.15
CA LEU A 77 -3.03 -5.50 -4.78
C LEU A 77 -3.56 -5.06 -3.40
N LEU A 78 -4.64 -5.69 -2.93
CA LEU A 78 -5.34 -5.31 -1.72
C LEU A 78 -5.17 -6.28 -0.55
N TRP A 79 -4.76 -7.55 -0.78
CA TRP A 79 -4.65 -8.56 0.29
C TRP A 79 -3.31 -9.30 0.36
N ALA A 80 -2.38 -9.08 -0.56
CA ALA A 80 -1.09 -9.76 -0.48
C ALA A 80 -0.25 -9.26 0.70
N ARG A 81 0.10 -10.15 1.63
CA ARG A 81 0.94 -9.80 2.80
C ARG A 81 2.42 -9.68 2.47
N THR A 82 2.89 -10.46 1.48
CA THR A 82 4.30 -10.50 1.09
C THR A 82 4.46 -11.00 -0.35
N THR A 83 5.68 -10.90 -0.87
CA THR A 83 6.06 -11.36 -2.21
C THR A 83 7.55 -11.67 -2.27
N SER A 84 8.03 -12.28 -3.35
CA SER A 84 9.46 -12.48 -3.56
C SER A 84 10.14 -11.20 -4.04
N SER A 85 11.45 -11.07 -3.78
CA SER A 85 12.25 -9.93 -4.25
C SER A 85 12.20 -9.77 -5.77
N ASP A 86 12.22 -10.87 -6.51
CA ASP A 86 12.20 -10.83 -7.98
C ASP A 86 10.87 -10.34 -8.51
N ARG A 87 9.76 -10.79 -7.90
CA ARG A 87 8.42 -10.35 -8.27
C ARG A 87 8.20 -8.87 -7.92
N ALA A 88 8.62 -8.44 -6.74
CA ALA A 88 8.57 -7.03 -6.34
C ALA A 88 9.35 -6.14 -7.32
N ARG A 89 10.57 -6.53 -7.70
CA ARG A 89 11.37 -5.78 -8.68
C ARG A 89 10.73 -5.79 -10.07
N ALA A 90 10.13 -6.89 -10.50
CA ALA A 90 9.40 -6.95 -11.76
C ALA A 90 8.20 -6.00 -11.75
N PHE A 91 7.43 -5.97 -10.66
CA PHE A 91 6.33 -5.05 -10.46
C PHE A 91 6.77 -3.59 -10.53
N LEU A 92 7.83 -3.22 -9.79
CA LEU A 92 8.37 -1.86 -9.80
C LEU A 92 8.83 -1.44 -11.21
N ARG A 93 9.54 -2.30 -11.94
CA ARG A 93 9.96 -2.03 -13.33
C ARG A 93 8.78 -1.88 -14.29
N ALA A 94 7.71 -2.66 -14.11
CA ALA A 94 6.51 -2.52 -14.92
C ALA A 94 5.82 -1.15 -14.73
N LEU A 95 6.01 -0.51 -13.58
CA LEU A 95 5.52 0.84 -13.32
C LEU A 95 6.47 1.90 -13.89
N ASP A 96 7.74 1.87 -13.52
CA ASP A 96 8.79 2.80 -13.97
C ASP A 96 10.18 2.25 -13.58
N ASP A 97 11.13 2.23 -14.51
CA ASP A 97 12.48 1.69 -14.30
C ASP A 97 13.31 2.42 -13.23
N ARG A 98 12.89 3.63 -12.81
CA ARG A 98 13.55 4.40 -11.75
C ARG A 98 13.18 3.94 -10.34
N LEU A 99 12.13 3.14 -10.20
CA LEU A 99 11.62 2.70 -8.90
C LEU A 99 12.52 1.63 -8.28
N THR A 100 12.83 1.81 -7.00
CA THR A 100 13.77 0.98 -6.24
C THR A 100 13.13 0.36 -4.99
N VAL A 101 12.13 1.01 -4.39
CA VAL A 101 11.50 0.58 -3.13
C VAL A 101 9.99 0.53 -3.27
N ALA A 102 9.38 -0.55 -2.77
CA ALA A 102 7.94 -0.67 -2.60
C ALA A 102 7.59 -0.46 -1.12
N VAL A 103 6.89 0.63 -0.83
CA VAL A 103 6.28 0.93 0.47
C VAL A 103 4.84 0.43 0.44
N TYR A 104 4.50 -0.45 1.37
CA TYR A 104 3.15 -1.00 1.47
C TYR A 104 2.72 -1.17 2.92
N GLY A 105 1.43 -1.40 3.15
CA GLY A 105 0.86 -1.68 4.46
C GLY A 105 0.20 -3.05 4.51
N HIS A 106 -1.07 -3.08 4.90
CA HIS A 106 -1.93 -4.26 5.05
C HIS A 106 -1.54 -5.22 6.20
N ASP A 107 -0.26 -5.59 6.31
CA ASP A 107 0.18 -6.54 7.33
C ASP A 107 0.54 -5.88 8.67
N VAL A 108 0.52 -6.67 9.74
CA VAL A 108 0.85 -6.20 11.09
C VAL A 108 2.34 -6.35 11.33
N ALA A 109 3.02 -5.23 11.56
CA ALA A 109 4.42 -5.21 11.99
C ALA A 109 4.50 -4.64 13.41
N HIS A 110 4.83 -5.49 14.38
CA HIS A 110 4.83 -5.13 15.81
C HIS A 110 5.71 -3.91 16.15
N ARG A 111 6.80 -3.69 15.41
CA ARG A 111 7.70 -2.54 15.62
C ARG A 111 7.34 -1.31 14.76
N GLY A 112 6.13 -1.28 14.22
CA GLY A 112 5.64 -0.25 13.31
C GLY A 112 6.01 -0.48 11.83
N TYR A 113 7.06 -1.25 11.55
CA TYR A 113 7.47 -1.59 10.18
C TYR A 113 8.20 -2.92 10.11
N ALA A 114 8.32 -3.48 8.90
CA ALA A 114 9.11 -4.68 8.62
C ALA A 114 9.84 -4.59 7.27
N ILE A 115 11.05 -5.15 7.22
CA ILE A 115 11.84 -5.35 6.01
C ILE A 115 12.28 -6.80 6.00
N ASP A 116 11.44 -7.68 5.46
CA ASP A 116 11.79 -9.10 5.35
C ASP A 116 12.84 -9.34 4.26
N ARG A 117 12.78 -8.54 3.19
CA ARG A 117 13.69 -8.59 2.04
C ARG A 117 13.59 -7.33 1.19
N GLU A 118 14.67 -6.97 0.53
CA GLU A 118 14.63 -5.92 -0.50
C GLU A 118 13.76 -6.36 -1.70
N PRO A 119 13.00 -5.46 -2.34
CA PRO A 119 12.88 -4.01 -2.11
C PRO A 119 11.67 -3.62 -1.21
N LEU A 120 11.25 -4.49 -0.30
CA LEU A 120 9.96 -4.39 0.41
C LEU A 120 10.10 -3.65 1.74
N LEU A 121 9.34 -2.57 1.91
CA LEU A 121 9.15 -1.88 3.18
C LEU A 121 7.67 -1.93 3.58
N CYS A 122 7.33 -2.78 4.54
CA CYS A 122 5.99 -2.84 5.14
C CYS A 122 5.91 -1.80 6.27
N VAL A 123 4.96 -0.87 6.20
CA VAL A 123 4.67 0.13 7.24
C VAL A 123 3.30 -0.17 7.82
N SER A 124 3.25 -0.50 9.11
CA SER A 124 2.05 -0.96 9.79
C SER A 124 1.40 0.15 10.62
N THR A 125 0.59 0.97 9.97
CA THR A 125 -0.25 1.98 10.63
C THR A 125 -1.59 1.44 11.12
N SER A 126 -1.88 0.16 10.88
CA SER A 126 -3.22 -0.43 11.07
C SER A 126 -3.75 -0.34 12.51
N PHE A 127 -5.07 -0.19 12.60
CA PHE A 127 -6.00 -0.14 13.75
C PHE A 127 -6.30 1.21 14.40
N GLY A 128 -5.67 2.32 14.01
CA GLY A 128 -5.95 3.61 14.66
C GLY A 128 -5.71 3.61 16.17
N CYS A 129 -5.03 2.59 16.69
CA CYS A 129 -4.66 2.49 18.08
C CYS A 129 -3.65 3.58 18.40
N HIS A 130 -3.89 4.30 19.48
CA HIS A 130 -2.88 5.16 20.09
C HIS A 130 -1.78 4.27 20.67
N ASP A 131 -0.70 4.09 19.90
CA ASP A 131 0.34 3.11 20.15
C ASP A 131 1.71 3.71 19.80
N GLY A 132 2.61 3.72 20.78
CA GLY A 132 3.95 4.31 20.67
C GLY A 132 4.87 3.62 19.68
N ASP A 133 4.50 2.46 19.11
CA ASP A 133 5.23 1.80 18.03
C ASP A 133 4.78 2.20 16.62
N LYS A 134 3.69 2.96 16.48
CA LYS A 134 3.19 3.37 15.16
C LYS A 134 4.11 4.40 14.52
N LEU A 135 4.34 4.20 13.22
CA LEU A 135 5.24 5.00 12.40
C LEU A 135 4.50 5.52 11.19
N TYR A 136 4.89 6.71 10.71
CA TYR A 136 4.54 7.21 9.39
C TYR A 136 5.82 7.46 8.59
N LEU A 137 5.69 7.46 7.26
CA LEU A 137 6.79 7.76 6.36
C LEU A 137 6.76 9.26 5.99
N SER A 138 7.83 9.97 6.30
CA SER A 138 8.13 11.32 5.81
C SER A 138 9.32 11.23 4.85
N TRP A 139 9.16 11.67 3.61
CA TRP A 139 10.21 11.56 2.60
C TRP A 139 10.32 12.82 1.74
N ASP A 140 11.55 13.27 1.49
CA ASP A 140 11.84 14.31 0.51
C ASP A 140 11.81 13.69 -0.89
N LEU A 141 10.83 14.08 -1.72
CA LEU A 141 10.66 13.52 -3.06
C LEU A 141 11.79 13.88 -4.04
N SER A 142 12.68 14.81 -3.68
CA SER A 142 13.91 15.11 -4.43
C SER A 142 15.04 14.13 -4.12
N MET A 143 14.94 13.38 -3.02
CA MET A 143 15.95 12.40 -2.58
C MET A 143 15.61 11.00 -3.10
N LYS A 144 16.57 10.36 -3.75
CA LYS A 144 16.43 8.98 -4.23
C LYS A 144 16.62 7.97 -3.10
N ALA A 145 15.65 7.07 -2.94
CA ALA A 145 15.72 5.90 -2.09
C ALA A 145 16.70 4.86 -2.65
N GLU A 146 17.62 4.40 -1.81
CA GLU A 146 18.64 3.41 -2.19
C GLU A 146 18.19 1.97 -1.92
N SER A 147 17.40 1.78 -0.86
CA SER A 147 16.91 0.48 -0.38
C SER A 147 15.73 0.68 0.57
N ALA A 148 14.96 -0.38 0.84
CA ALA A 148 13.93 -0.36 1.87
C ALA A 148 14.52 0.02 3.24
N ARG A 149 15.74 -0.45 3.54
CA ARG A 149 16.48 -0.08 4.75
C ARG A 149 16.77 1.41 4.83
N HIS A 150 17.29 2.01 3.75
CA HIS A 150 17.57 3.44 3.70
C HIS A 150 16.29 4.26 3.94
N VAL A 151 15.19 3.89 3.29
CA VAL A 151 13.89 4.56 3.49
C VAL A 151 13.42 4.45 4.94
N ALA A 152 13.57 3.28 5.56
CA ALA A 152 13.18 3.10 6.95
C ALA A 152 14.03 3.92 7.93
N GLU A 153 15.35 3.97 7.74
CA GLU A 153 16.28 4.66 8.63
C GLU A 153 16.14 6.19 8.57
N VAL A 154 15.85 6.74 7.39
CA VAL A 154 15.78 8.20 7.18
C VAL A 154 14.34 8.72 7.28
N GLY A 155 13.36 7.94 6.83
CA GLY A 155 12.00 8.43 6.61
C GLY A 155 10.96 8.05 7.67
N LEU A 156 11.19 7.03 8.50
CA LEU A 156 10.18 6.61 9.47
C LEU A 156 10.22 7.44 10.74
N LEU A 157 9.07 8.02 11.08
CA LEU A 157 8.90 8.87 12.25
C LEU A 157 7.74 8.36 13.13
N PRO A 158 7.82 8.50 14.46
CA PRO A 158 6.71 8.15 15.36
C PRO A 158 5.42 8.89 15.00
N LEU A 159 4.32 8.16 14.86
CA LEU A 159 2.99 8.73 14.68
C LEU A 159 2.46 9.35 15.98
N TYR A 160 2.75 8.70 17.12
CA TYR A 160 2.39 9.15 18.46
C TYR A 160 3.65 9.32 19.31
N PRO A 161 4.42 10.41 19.15
CA PRO A 161 5.70 10.61 19.83
C PRO A 161 5.59 10.68 21.36
N GLU A 162 4.41 10.97 21.88
CA GLU A 162 4.08 11.02 23.30
C GLU A 162 3.72 9.66 23.92
N ALA A 163 3.40 8.65 23.09
CA ALA A 163 3.05 7.33 23.56
C ALA A 163 4.30 6.47 23.81
N ALA A 164 4.30 5.72 24.90
CA ALA A 164 5.40 4.80 25.21
C ALA A 164 5.44 3.64 24.19
N PRO A 165 6.61 3.28 23.65
CA PRO A 165 6.75 2.08 22.83
C PRO A 165 6.37 0.81 23.61
N VAL A 166 5.75 -0.16 22.92
CA VAL A 166 5.36 -1.45 23.49
C VAL A 166 6.38 -2.55 23.16
N HIS A 167 6.93 -2.50 21.95
CA HIS A 167 7.77 -3.52 21.33
C HIS A 167 9.17 -3.01 20.97
N ARG A 168 9.35 -1.70 20.74
CA ARG A 168 10.67 -1.09 20.54
C ARG A 168 11.29 -0.76 21.91
N VAL A 169 12.15 -1.64 22.39
CA VAL A 169 13.01 -1.42 23.59
C VAL A 169 14.28 -0.70 23.19
#